data_AF-A0A831V3K2-F1
#
_entry.id   AF-A0A831V3K2-F1
#
_cell.length_a   1.000
_cell.length_b   1.000
_cell.length_c   1.000
_cell.angle_alpha   90.00
_cell.angle_beta   90.00
_cell.angle_gamma   90.00
#
_symmetry.space_group_name_H-M   'P 1'
#
loop_
_entity.id
_entity.type
_entity.pdbx_description
1 polymer ?
#
loop_
_entity_poly.entity_id
_entity_poly.type
_entity_poly.pdbx_seq_one_letter_code
_entity_poly.pdbx_strand_id
1 'polypeptide(L)'
;MKHFNLEDASQIMIGAFALAVPVSFSEEAWNIGESLPLINLAMLFALSMLFLTFFAYESVFQGNIRQRALAFVARLFLAYFIAAVVVALLLLALAKFPLVSEPATALKRLIVITMPASMGAIIVDSFDKE
;
A
#
# COMPACT_ATOMS: atom_id res chain seq x y z
N MET A 1 -24.25 6.60 -3.57
CA MET A 1 -22.91 6.44 -4.18
C MET A 1 -21.96 7.34 -3.39
N LYS A 2 -21.33 6.85 -2.31
CA LYS A 2 -20.23 7.61 -1.68
C LYS A 2 -19.07 7.49 -2.67
N HIS A 3 -18.88 8.53 -3.48
CA HIS A 3 -17.74 8.63 -4.36
C HIS A 3 -16.49 8.72 -3.49
N PHE A 4 -15.40 8.10 -3.93
CA PHE A 4 -14.10 8.34 -3.33
C PHE A 4 -13.84 9.86 -3.34
N ASN A 5 -13.57 10.45 -2.18
CA ASN A 5 -13.42 11.89 -2.02
C ASN A 5 -11.97 12.25 -1.60
N LEU A 6 -11.67 13.55 -1.51
CA LEU A 6 -10.34 14.02 -1.09
C LEU A 6 -10.00 13.62 0.35
N GLU A 7 -11.01 13.46 1.19
CA GLU A 7 -10.86 12.99 2.56
C GLU A 7 -10.37 11.54 2.60
N ASP A 8 -10.99 10.62 1.84
CA ASP A 8 -10.52 9.23 1.67
C ASP A 8 -9.05 9.21 1.19
N ALA A 9 -8.71 10.05 0.21
CA ALA A 9 -7.33 10.18 -0.27
C ALA A 9 -6.36 10.62 0.83
N SER A 10 -6.75 11.62 1.62
CA SER A 10 -5.93 12.14 2.72
C SER A 10 -5.73 11.10 3.83
N GLN A 11 -6.77 10.33 4.16
CA GLN A 11 -6.72 9.27 5.16
C GLN A 11 -5.79 8.14 4.73
N ILE A 12 -5.92 7.69 3.48
CA ILE A 12 -5.03 6.70 2.87
C ILE A 12 -3.58 7.20 2.87
N MET A 13 -3.34 8.46 2.51
CA MET A 13 -1.99 9.05 2.53
C MET A 13 -1.39 9.08 3.94
N ILE A 14 -2.14 9.56 4.93
CA ILE A 14 -1.69 9.66 6.32
C ILE A 14 -1.41 8.27 6.89
N GLY A 15 -2.33 7.32 6.68
CA GLY A 15 -2.16 5.93 7.12
C GLY A 15 -0.98 5.24 6.45
N ALA A 16 -0.80 5.44 5.14
CA ALA A 16 0.36 4.93 4.41
C ALA A 16 1.66 5.50 4.96
N PHE A 17 1.72 6.81 5.15
CA PHE A 17 2.91 7.51 5.63
C PHE A 17 3.31 7.03 7.03
N ALA A 18 2.34 6.86 7.94
CA ALA A 18 2.58 6.44 9.32
C ALA A 18 3.34 5.10 9.41
N LEU A 19 3.03 4.14 8.54
CA LEU A 19 3.74 2.85 8.49
C LEU A 19 4.93 2.86 7.52
N ALA A 20 4.87 3.62 6.43
CA ALA A 20 5.95 3.68 5.45
C ALA A 20 7.21 4.33 6.01
N VAL A 21 7.11 5.37 6.84
CA VAL A 21 8.28 6.08 7.39
C VAL A 21 9.17 5.14 8.22
N PRO A 22 8.73 4.51 9.31
CA PRO A 22 9.64 3.68 10.12
C PRO A 22 10.23 2.51 9.32
N VAL A 23 9.46 1.92 8.41
CA VAL A 23 9.93 0.80 7.56
C VAL A 23 10.94 1.28 6.51
N SER A 24 10.72 2.44 5.88
CA SER A 24 11.62 2.97 4.85
C SER A 24 12.97 3.40 5.41
N PHE A 25 13.04 3.70 6.72
CA PHE A 25 14.26 4.11 7.40
C PHE A 25 15.07 2.92 7.93
N SER A 26 14.54 1.70 7.85
CA SER A 26 15.21 0.48 8.27
C SER A 26 16.11 -0.08 7.15
N GLU A 27 17.36 -0.41 7.49
CA GLU A 27 18.30 -1.05 6.56
C GLU A 27 17.83 -2.45 6.16
N GLU A 28 17.13 -3.14 7.06
CA GLU A 28 16.55 -4.46 6.80
C GLU A 28 15.57 -4.41 5.63
N ALA A 29 14.74 -3.36 5.54
CA ALA A 29 13.81 -3.19 4.42
C ALA A 29 14.55 -3.03 3.08
N TRP A 30 15.68 -2.35 3.06
CA TRP A 30 16.49 -2.17 1.86
C TRP A 30 17.17 -3.48 1.44
N ASN A 31 17.73 -4.20 2.41
CA ASN A 31 18.43 -5.47 2.20
C ASN A 31 17.47 -6.58 1.75
N ILE A 32 16.26 -6.62 2.31
CA ILE A 32 15.18 -7.49 1.82
C ILE A 32 14.86 -7.12 0.37
N GLY A 33 14.72 -5.83 0.06
CA GLY A 33 14.47 -5.38 -1.31
C GLY A 33 15.55 -5.78 -2.32
N GLU A 34 16.80 -5.95 -1.92
CA GLU A 34 17.87 -6.42 -2.82
C GLU A 34 17.83 -7.95 -3.01
N SER A 35 17.79 -8.67 -1.89
CA SER A 35 18.01 -10.13 -1.83
C SER A 35 16.77 -10.97 -2.14
N LEU A 36 15.56 -10.40 -2.09
CA LEU A 36 14.33 -11.18 -2.18
C LEU A 36 14.16 -11.81 -3.59
N PRO A 37 13.94 -13.14 -3.69
CA PRO A 37 13.58 -13.79 -4.93
C PRO A 37 12.20 -13.33 -5.43
N LEU A 38 11.99 -13.37 -6.76
CA LEU A 38 10.74 -12.91 -7.38
C LEU A 38 9.50 -13.69 -6.90
N ILE A 39 9.64 -14.99 -6.59
CA ILE A 39 8.53 -15.79 -6.08
C ILE A 39 8.06 -15.29 -4.70
N ASN A 40 9.00 -15.00 -3.80
CA ASN A 40 8.69 -14.45 -2.48
C ASN A 40 8.09 -13.03 -2.60
N LEU A 41 8.57 -12.23 -3.55
CA LEU A 41 8.00 -10.91 -3.84
C LEU A 41 6.53 -11.01 -4.30
N ALA A 42 6.24 -11.96 -5.19
CA ALA A 42 4.88 -12.21 -5.66
C ALA A 42 3.97 -12.70 -4.52
N MET A 43 4.49 -13.55 -3.62
CA MET A 43 3.77 -13.99 -2.42
C MET A 43 3.47 -12.81 -1.48
N LEU A 44 4.45 -11.92 -1.26
CA LEU A 44 4.28 -10.75 -0.42
C LEU A 44 3.26 -9.77 -0.99
N PHE A 45 3.29 -9.56 -2.32
CA PHE A 45 2.26 -8.80 -3.03
C PHE A 45 0.88 -9.46 -2.89
N ALA A 46 0.76 -10.76 -3.11
CA ALA A 46 -0.51 -11.48 -2.95
C ALA A 46 -1.04 -11.38 -1.51
N LEU A 47 -0.16 -11.47 -0.51
CA LEU A 47 -0.51 -11.29 0.89
C LEU A 47 -1.01 -9.87 1.18
N SER A 48 -0.36 -8.85 0.61
CA SER A 48 -0.80 -7.45 0.73
C SER A 48 -2.20 -7.24 0.15
N MET A 49 -2.47 -7.82 -1.04
CA MET A 49 -3.78 -7.75 -1.68
C MET A 49 -4.85 -8.51 -0.89
N LEU A 50 -4.49 -9.65 -0.29
CA LEU A 50 -5.39 -10.42 0.57
C LEU A 50 -5.80 -9.60 1.80
N PHE A 51 -4.84 -9.01 2.52
CA PHE A 51 -5.14 -8.19 3.69
C PHE A 51 -5.96 -6.96 3.34
N LEU A 52 -5.61 -6.25 2.26
CA LEU A 52 -6.40 -5.11 1.78
C LEU A 52 -7.83 -5.52 1.44
N THR A 53 -8.00 -6.63 0.72
CA THR A 53 -9.32 -7.14 0.33
C THR A 53 -10.16 -7.48 1.55
N PHE A 54 -9.57 -8.20 2.51
CA PHE A 54 -10.23 -8.60 3.74
C PHE A 54 -10.65 -7.38 4.57
N PHE A 55 -9.73 -6.45 4.82
CA PHE A 55 -10.01 -5.24 5.60
C PHE A 55 -11.03 -4.33 4.91
N ALA A 56 -10.92 -4.11 3.61
CA ALA A 56 -11.89 -3.30 2.90
C ALA A 56 -13.28 -3.95 2.89
N TYR A 57 -13.35 -5.28 2.77
CA TYR A 57 -14.61 -6.01 2.75
C TYR A 57 -15.35 -5.90 4.09
N GLU A 58 -14.67 -6.17 5.20
CA GLU A 58 -15.25 -6.14 6.55
C GLU A 58 -15.44 -4.70 7.04
N SER A 59 -14.40 -3.86 6.99
CA SER A 59 -14.41 -2.55 7.65
C SER A 59 -15.03 -1.44 6.80
N VAL A 60 -14.85 -1.44 5.48
CA VAL A 60 -15.33 -0.34 4.61
C VAL A 60 -16.67 -0.66 3.95
N PHE A 61 -16.89 -1.91 3.56
CA PHE A 61 -18.11 -2.35 2.87
C PHE A 61 -19.07 -3.15 3.76
N GLN A 62 -18.72 -3.36 5.04
CA GLN A 62 -19.56 -4.01 6.05
C GLN A 62 -20.14 -5.36 5.56
N GLY A 63 -19.33 -6.13 4.81
CA GLY A 63 -19.73 -7.42 4.26
C GLY A 63 -20.72 -7.39 3.08
N ASN A 64 -21.03 -6.22 2.51
CA ASN A 64 -21.98 -6.11 1.40
C ASN A 64 -21.41 -5.40 0.16
N ILE A 65 -20.94 -6.22 -0.79
CA ILE A 65 -20.37 -5.76 -2.07
C ILE A 65 -21.29 -5.98 -3.28
N ARG A 66 -22.46 -6.62 -3.11
CA ARG A 66 -23.27 -7.18 -4.23
C ARG A 66 -23.69 -6.15 -5.28
N GLN A 67 -23.88 -4.88 -4.90
CA GLN A 67 -24.25 -3.80 -5.82
C GLN A 67 -23.13 -2.79 -6.06
N ARG A 68 -21.92 -3.01 -5.51
CA ARG A 68 -20.83 -2.02 -5.48
C ARG A 68 -19.45 -2.61 -5.83
N ALA A 69 -19.40 -3.74 -6.53
CA ALA A 69 -18.15 -4.44 -6.86
C ALA A 69 -17.12 -3.54 -7.57
N LEU A 70 -17.57 -2.67 -8.49
CA LEU A 70 -16.66 -1.75 -9.20
C LEU A 70 -16.04 -0.70 -8.26
N ALA A 71 -16.83 -0.16 -7.33
CA ALA A 71 -16.32 0.77 -6.32
C ALA A 71 -15.36 0.09 -5.32
N PHE A 72 -15.62 -1.19 -5.00
CA PHE A 72 -14.74 -2.00 -4.16
C PHE A 72 -13.36 -2.18 -4.81
N VAL A 73 -13.32 -2.65 -6.06
CA VAL A 73 -12.07 -2.86 -6.80
C VAL A 73 -11.32 -1.53 -7.00
N ALA A 74 -12.04 -0.46 -7.35
CA ALA A 74 -11.44 0.87 -7.50
C ALA A 74 -10.79 1.36 -6.19
N ARG A 75 -11.42 1.10 -5.04
CA ARG A 75 -10.88 1.49 -3.73
C ARG A 75 -9.62 0.70 -3.37
N LEU A 76 -9.62 -0.62 -3.60
CA LEU A 76 -8.42 -1.45 -3.39
C LEU A 76 -7.25 -0.99 -4.26
N PHE A 77 -7.52 -0.74 -5.55
CA PHE A 77 -6.51 -0.24 -6.47
C PHE A 77 -5.96 1.12 -6.03
N LEU A 78 -6.85 2.05 -5.67
CA LEU A 78 -6.47 3.40 -5.30
C LEU A 78 -5.73 3.46 -3.95
N ALA A 79 -6.14 2.67 -2.96
CA ALA A 79 -5.44 2.55 -1.68
C ALA A 79 -4.02 2.01 -1.87
N TYR A 80 -3.86 0.93 -2.64
CA TYR A 80 -2.54 0.38 -2.93
C TYR A 80 -1.67 1.34 -3.75
N PHE A 81 -2.26 1.98 -4.77
CA PHE A 81 -1.55 2.93 -5.63
C PHE A 81 -1.07 4.17 -4.86
N ILE A 82 -1.93 4.79 -4.06
CA ILE A 82 -1.55 5.94 -3.23
C ILE A 82 -0.46 5.54 -2.23
N ALA A 83 -0.59 4.38 -1.58
CA ALA A 83 0.45 3.88 -0.67
C ALA A 83 1.80 3.68 -1.39
N ALA A 84 1.78 3.11 -2.60
CA ALA A 84 2.98 2.96 -3.41
C ALA A 84 3.61 4.31 -3.80
N VAL A 85 2.79 5.31 -4.14
CA VAL A 85 3.27 6.68 -4.41
C VAL A 85 3.93 7.28 -3.17
N VAL A 86 3.32 7.16 -1.99
CA VAL A 86 3.92 7.63 -0.73
C VAL A 86 5.27 6.96 -0.47
N VAL A 87 5.37 5.65 -0.66
CA VAL A 87 6.62 4.89 -0.50
C VAL A 87 7.66 5.31 -1.53
N ALA A 88 7.29 5.50 -2.79
CA ALA A 88 8.20 5.95 -3.84
C ALA A 88 8.78 7.34 -3.53
N LEU A 89 7.95 8.27 -3.03
CA LEU A 89 8.39 9.59 -2.61
C LEU A 89 9.35 9.51 -1.42
N LEU A 90 9.08 8.64 -0.44
CA LEU A 90 9.98 8.40 0.69
C LEU A 90 11.31 7.82 0.26
N LEU A 91 11.32 6.77 -0.57
CA LEU A 91 12.55 6.17 -1.10
C LEU A 91 13.35 7.17 -1.93
N LEU A 92 12.67 8.05 -2.67
CA LEU A 92 13.31 9.13 -3.42
C LEU A 92 13.94 10.16 -2.47
N ALA A 93 13.23 10.59 -1.44
CA ALA A 93 13.73 11.53 -0.43
C ALA A 93 14.92 10.96 0.37
N LEU A 94 14.96 9.65 0.58
CA LEU A 94 16.05 8.94 1.26
C LEU A 94 17.24 8.61 0.34
N ALA A 95 17.18 8.96 -0.94
CA ALA A 95 18.14 8.53 -1.95
C ALA A 95 18.32 6.99 -2.01
N LYS A 96 17.26 6.23 -1.72
CA LYS A 96 17.20 4.76 -1.74
C LYS A 96 16.31 4.21 -2.85
N PHE A 97 15.96 5.03 -3.85
CA PHE A 97 15.18 4.62 -5.02
C PHE A 97 16.04 4.57 -6.30
N PRO A 98 16.82 3.49 -6.53
CA PRO A 98 17.75 3.38 -7.66
C PRO A 98 17.02 3.07 -8.98
N LEU A 99 16.09 3.93 -9.40
CA LEU A 99 15.26 3.73 -10.60
C LEU A 99 16.07 3.59 -11.89
N VAL A 100 17.22 4.26 -11.98
CA VAL A 100 18.06 4.29 -13.20
C VAL A 100 19.13 3.20 -13.17
N SER A 101 19.83 3.04 -12.04
CA SER A 101 20.94 2.09 -11.93
C SER A 101 20.46 0.65 -11.75
N GLU A 102 19.43 0.43 -10.90
CA GLU A 102 18.93 -0.90 -10.55
C GLU A 102 17.40 -0.92 -10.46
N PRO A 103 16.70 -0.87 -11.61
CA PRO A 103 15.23 -0.82 -11.65
C PRO A 103 14.56 -2.01 -10.95
N ALA A 104 15.17 -3.19 -11.01
CA ALA A 104 14.67 -4.40 -10.34
C ALA A 104 14.71 -4.26 -8.81
N THR A 105 15.82 -3.77 -8.26
CA THR A 105 15.96 -3.49 -6.82
C THR A 105 14.98 -2.41 -6.38
N ALA A 106 14.82 -1.35 -7.19
CA ALA A 106 13.86 -0.28 -6.91
C ALA A 106 12.41 -0.81 -6.83
N LEU A 107 12.00 -1.66 -7.77
CA LEU A 107 10.67 -2.27 -7.78
C LEU A 107 10.46 -3.19 -6.57
N LYS A 108 11.45 -4.01 -6.22
CA LYS A 108 11.37 -4.89 -5.05
C LYS A 108 11.20 -4.10 -3.75
N ARG A 109 12.03 -3.07 -3.52
CA ARG A 109 11.92 -2.18 -2.35
C ARG A 109 10.56 -1.51 -2.28
N LEU A 110 10.07 -1.01 -3.41
CA LEU A 110 8.75 -0.40 -3.50
C LEU A 110 7.67 -1.37 -3.02
N ILE A 111 7.61 -2.60 -3.56
CA ILE A 111 6.57 -3.57 -3.21
C ILE A 111 6.70 -4.03 -1.74
N VAL A 112 7.91 -4.30 -1.27
CA VAL A 112 8.18 -4.76 0.11
C VAL A 112 7.67 -3.73 1.13
N ILE A 113 7.95 -2.45 0.91
CA ILE A 113 7.55 -1.37 1.83
C ILE A 113 6.10 -0.95 1.62
N THR A 114 5.58 -1.06 0.39
CA THR A 114 4.16 -0.78 0.10
C THR A 114 3.24 -1.75 0.83
N MET A 115 3.67 -2.99 1.11
CA MET A 115 2.85 -3.94 1.86
C MET A 115 2.41 -3.40 3.24
N PRO A 116 3.32 -3.06 4.19
CA PRO A 116 2.91 -2.48 5.46
C PRO A 116 2.28 -1.09 5.29
N ALA A 117 2.76 -0.26 4.35
CA ALA A 117 2.15 1.06 4.10
C ALA A 117 0.67 0.96 3.71
N SER A 118 0.33 0.05 2.79
CA SER A 118 -1.05 -0.13 2.31
C SER A 118 -2.00 -0.63 3.42
N MET A 119 -1.49 -1.37 4.40
CA MET A 119 -2.26 -1.76 5.58
C MET A 119 -2.58 -0.56 6.46
N GLY A 120 -1.60 0.34 6.67
CA GLY A 120 -1.81 1.58 7.41
C GLY A 120 -2.83 2.47 6.72
N ALA A 121 -2.74 2.58 5.40
CA ALA A 121 -3.71 3.29 4.58
C ALA A 121 -5.14 2.78 4.78
N ILE A 122 -5.38 1.47 4.64
CA ILE A 122 -6.76 0.93 4.69
C ILE A 122 -7.37 0.99 6.10
N ILE A 123 -6.54 0.89 7.14
CA ILE A 123 -7.01 1.02 8.52
C ILE A 123 -7.52 2.44 8.77
N VAL A 124 -6.74 3.46 8.41
CA VAL A 124 -7.15 4.86 8.62
C VAL A 124 -8.35 5.22 7.73
N ASP A 125 -8.38 4.70 6.49
CA ASP A 125 -9.49 4.85 5.55
C ASP A 125 -10.83 4.26 6.07
N SER A 126 -10.77 3.35 7.05
CA SER A 126 -11.96 2.72 7.63
C SER A 126 -12.57 3.46 8.82
N PHE A 127 -11.88 4.43 9.42
CA PHE A 127 -12.31 5.08 10.68
C PHE A 127 -13.61 5.89 10.55
N ASP A 128 -13.92 6.45 9.38
CA ASP A 128 -15.14 7.25 9.16
C ASP A 128 -16.22 6.49 8.35
N LYS A 129 -16.14 5.15 8.31
CA LYS A 129 -17.06 4.29 7.54
C LYS A 129 -18.06 3.50 8.39
N GLU A 130 -18.19 3.83 9.67
CA GLU A 130 -19.27 3.36 10.55
C GLU A 130 -20.66 3.86 10.13
#